data_AF-A0A1Y5RL27-F1
#
_entry.id   AF-A0A1Y5RL27-F1
#
_cell.length_a   1.000
_cell.length_b   1.000
_cell.length_c   1.000
_cell.angle_alpha   90.00
_cell.angle_beta   90.00
_cell.angle_gamma   90.00
#
_symmetry.space_group_name_H-M   'P 1'
#
loop_
_entity.id
_entity.type
_entity.pdbx_description
1 polymer ?
#
loop_
_entity_poly.entity_id
_entity_poly.type
_entity_poly.pdbx_seq_one_letter_code
_entity_poly.pdbx_strand_id
1 'polypeptide(L)'
;MPASLPMIDISDLVSSDTDKRAKVGAQMREACLAHGFFYVTGHGVPHGLMTAVMEQTRALFDLPVAAKTALDKANSPCNRGYEVLGGQSLDPRQGPASPPITVEQHLRAMYARTYAAKA
;
A
#
# COMPACT_ATOMS: atom_id res chain seq x y z
N MET A 1 3.86 -2.06 24.97
CA MET A 1 3.61 -2.87 23.76
C MET A 1 2.87 -1.98 22.77
N PRO A 2 3.36 -1.77 21.54
CA PRO A 2 2.61 -1.01 20.55
C PRO A 2 1.27 -1.72 20.30
N ALA A 3 0.18 -0.94 20.19
CA ALA A 3 -1.14 -1.50 19.88
C ALA A 3 -1.10 -2.20 18.51
N SER A 4 -1.45 -3.49 18.49
CA SER A 4 -1.58 -4.25 17.23
C SER A 4 -2.85 -3.81 16.50
N LEU A 5 -2.77 -3.66 15.18
CA LEU A 5 -3.97 -3.39 14.36
C LEU A 5 -4.99 -4.53 14.49
N PRO A 6 -6.30 -4.23 14.46
CA PRO A 6 -7.33 -5.27 14.48
C PRO A 6 -7.17 -6.24 13.31
N MET A 7 -7.48 -7.51 13.56
CA MET A 7 -7.61 -8.55 12.54
C MET A 7 -9.06 -9.03 12.55
N ILE A 8 -9.74 -8.91 11.40
CA ILE A 8 -11.17 -9.19 11.26
C ILE A 8 -11.36 -10.36 10.29
N ASP A 9 -12.08 -11.40 10.71
CA ASP A 9 -12.54 -12.44 9.80
C ASP A 9 -13.79 -11.96 9.06
N ILE A 10 -13.71 -11.92 7.73
CA ILE A 10 -14.78 -11.43 6.86
C ILE A 10 -15.55 -12.53 6.15
N SER A 11 -15.34 -13.81 6.51
CA SER A 11 -16.00 -14.95 5.87
C SER A 11 -17.53 -14.84 5.89
N ASP A 12 -18.08 -14.24 6.94
CA ASP A 12 -19.52 -14.10 7.13
C ASP A 12 -20.14 -12.97 6.28
N LEU A 13 -19.34 -12.13 5.59
CA LEU A 13 -19.88 -11.11 4.67
C LEU A 13 -20.68 -11.71 3.51
N VAL A 14 -20.35 -12.93 3.10
CA VAL A 14 -21.06 -13.65 2.02
C VAL A 14 -22.18 -14.56 2.56
N SER A 15 -22.42 -14.55 3.87
CA SER A 15 -23.48 -15.35 4.49
C SER A 15 -24.88 -14.86 4.05
N SER A 16 -25.81 -15.79 3.88
CA SER A 16 -27.23 -15.45 3.67
C SER A 16 -27.88 -14.83 4.92
N ASP A 17 -27.32 -15.09 6.11
CA ASP A 17 -27.76 -14.56 7.40
C ASP A 17 -27.38 -13.08 7.56
N THR A 18 -28.40 -12.22 7.73
CA THR A 18 -28.25 -10.77 7.90
C THR A 18 -27.49 -10.38 9.15
N ASP A 19 -27.65 -11.12 10.25
CA ASP A 19 -27.10 -10.77 11.55
C ASP A 19 -25.60 -11.07 11.59
N LYS A 20 -25.19 -12.17 10.94
CA LYS A 20 -23.77 -12.49 10.72
C LYS A 20 -23.07 -11.39 9.91
N ARG A 21 -23.67 -10.95 8.80
CA ARG A 21 -23.13 -9.84 8.01
C ARG A 21 -23.05 -8.54 8.82
N ALA A 22 -24.11 -8.21 9.55
CA ALA A 22 -24.18 -7.01 10.38
C ALA A 22 -23.10 -7.00 11.46
N LYS A 23 -22.80 -8.15 12.08
CA LYS A 23 -21.75 -8.29 13.09
C LYS A 23 -20.35 -7.99 12.52
N VAL A 24 -20.01 -8.53 11.36
CA VAL A 24 -18.72 -8.22 10.69
C VAL A 24 -18.68 -6.73 10.31
N GLY A 25 -19.77 -6.19 9.77
CA GLY A 25 -19.88 -4.77 9.44
C GLY A 25 -19.65 -3.85 10.65
N ALA A 26 -20.19 -4.19 11.82
CA ALA A 26 -19.95 -3.47 13.05
C ALA A 26 -18.46 -3.50 13.47
N GLN A 27 -17.80 -4.65 13.37
CA GLN A 27 -16.36 -4.77 13.66
C GLN A 27 -15.51 -3.90 12.73
N MET A 28 -15.81 -3.92 11.42
CA MET A 28 -15.13 -3.09 10.43
C MET A 28 -15.34 -1.60 10.72
N ARG A 29 -16.56 -1.20 11.08
CA ARG A 29 -16.88 0.19 11.44
C ARG A 29 -16.05 0.65 12.64
N GLU A 30 -16.00 -0.13 13.71
CA GLU A 30 -15.22 0.23 14.90
C GLU A 30 -13.72 0.34 14.58
N ALA A 31 -13.17 -0.58 13.79
CA ALA A 31 -11.77 -0.52 13.38
C ALA A 31 -11.47 0.72 12.50
N CYS A 32 -12.37 1.07 11.58
CA CYS A 32 -12.27 2.30 10.80
C CYS A 32 -12.27 3.55 11.69
N LEU A 33 -13.18 3.62 12.66
CA LEU A 33 -13.31 4.80 13.54
C LEU A 33 -12.15 4.93 14.53
N ALA A 34 -11.63 3.82 15.04
CA ALA A 34 -10.55 3.83 16.03
C ALA A 34 -9.15 3.94 15.42
N HIS A 35 -8.91 3.31 14.26
CA HIS A 35 -7.56 3.16 13.70
C HIS A 35 -7.44 3.61 12.23
N GLY A 36 -8.54 3.62 11.48
CA GLY A 36 -8.54 3.83 10.02
C GLY A 36 -8.03 2.65 9.19
N PHE A 37 -7.49 1.60 9.82
CA PHE A 37 -6.92 0.41 9.17
C PHE A 37 -7.12 -0.86 10.01
N PHE A 38 -7.21 -2.00 9.34
CA PHE A 38 -7.26 -3.35 9.93
C PHE A 38 -6.80 -4.40 8.92
N TYR A 39 -6.39 -5.58 9.42
CA TYR A 39 -6.14 -6.75 8.60
C TYR A 39 -7.42 -7.56 8.41
N VAL A 40 -7.56 -8.24 7.27
CA VAL A 40 -8.68 -9.15 6.99
C VAL A 40 -8.20 -10.59 6.83
N THR A 41 -9.03 -11.52 7.29
CA THR A 41 -8.91 -12.97 7.07
C THR A 41 -10.25 -13.52 6.55
N GLY A 42 -10.30 -14.77 6.09
CA GLY A 42 -11.55 -15.35 5.57
C GLY A 42 -12.08 -14.71 4.27
N HIS A 43 -11.24 -13.94 3.57
CA HIS A 43 -11.59 -13.25 2.31
C HIS A 43 -11.75 -14.19 1.11
N GLY A 44 -11.44 -15.48 1.24
CA GLY A 44 -11.63 -16.49 0.19
C GLY A 44 -10.67 -16.43 -1.00
N VAL A 45 -9.71 -15.50 -1.00
CA VAL A 45 -8.68 -15.42 -2.06
C VAL A 45 -7.67 -16.55 -1.84
N PRO A 46 -7.45 -17.45 -2.82
CA PRO A 46 -6.51 -18.55 -2.66
C PRO A 46 -5.07 -18.06 -2.47
N HIS A 47 -4.34 -18.64 -1.53
CA HIS A 47 -2.93 -18.31 -1.30
C HIS A 47 -2.07 -18.47 -2.55
N GLY A 48 -2.33 -19.51 -3.37
CA GLY A 48 -1.60 -19.72 -4.62
C GLY A 48 -1.76 -18.57 -5.62
N LEU A 49 -2.95 -17.95 -5.68
CA LEU A 49 -3.18 -16.79 -6.53
C LEU A 49 -2.40 -15.56 -6.03
N MET A 50 -2.38 -15.34 -4.71
CA MET A 50 -1.60 -14.24 -4.12
C MET A 50 -0.10 -14.39 -4.42
N THR A 51 0.44 -15.60 -4.28
CA THR A 51 1.83 -15.91 -4.62
C THR A 51 2.11 -15.65 -6.10
N ALA A 52 1.27 -16.17 -7.00
CA ALA A 52 1.43 -15.98 -8.44
C ALA A 52 1.40 -14.51 -8.85
N VAL A 53 0.50 -13.70 -8.29
CA VAL A 53 0.43 -12.24 -8.56
C VAL A 53 1.73 -11.55 -8.13
N MET A 54 2.27 -11.90 -6.96
CA MET A 54 3.54 -11.32 -6.49
C MET A 54 4.72 -11.74 -7.35
N GLU A 55 4.75 -12.98 -7.84
CA GLU A 55 5.77 -13.46 -8.78
C GLU A 55 5.72 -12.69 -10.11
N GLN A 56 4.54 -12.53 -10.71
CA GLN A 56 4.38 -11.76 -11.95
C GLN A 56 4.72 -10.28 -11.75
N THR A 57 4.40 -9.74 -10.57
CA THR A 57 4.78 -8.36 -10.22
C THR A 57 6.30 -8.22 -10.20
N ARG A 58 7.04 -9.11 -9.54
CA ARG A 58 8.50 -9.10 -9.54
C ARG A 58 9.08 -9.23 -10.96
N ALA A 59 8.58 -10.19 -11.73
CA ALA A 59 9.01 -10.40 -13.11
C ALA A 59 8.83 -9.14 -13.98
N LEU A 60 7.71 -8.41 -13.84
CA LEU A 60 7.50 -7.13 -14.51
C LEU A 60 8.53 -6.09 -14.10
N PHE A 61 8.79 -5.93 -12.79
CA PHE A 61 9.71 -4.92 -12.28
C PHE A 61 11.20 -5.25 -12.53
N ASP A 62 11.54 -6.52 -12.76
CA ASP A 62 12.87 -6.99 -13.16
C ASP A 62 13.18 -6.74 -14.65
N LEU A 63 12.17 -6.39 -15.46
CA LEU A 63 12.40 -5.99 -16.85
C LEU A 63 13.27 -4.73 -16.96
N PRO A 64 14.02 -4.56 -18.06
CA PRO A 64 14.74 -3.32 -18.35
C PRO A 64 13.82 -2.11 -18.31
N VAL A 65 14.35 -0.96 -17.85
CA VAL A 65 13.58 0.29 -17.72
C VAL A 65 12.85 0.65 -19.01
N ALA A 66 13.50 0.52 -20.17
CA ALA A 66 12.90 0.80 -21.47
C ALA A 66 11.64 -0.05 -21.74
N ALA A 67 11.65 -1.33 -21.36
CA ALA A 67 10.48 -2.21 -21.53
C ALA A 67 9.33 -1.82 -20.60
N LYS A 68 9.63 -1.39 -19.37
CA LYS A 68 8.61 -0.89 -18.43
C LYS A 68 8.04 0.45 -18.87
N THR A 69 8.88 1.39 -19.31
CA THR A 69 8.44 2.70 -19.82
C THR A 69 7.67 2.60 -21.14
N ALA A 70 7.87 1.57 -21.95
CA ALA A 70 7.00 1.33 -23.10
C ALA A 70 5.52 1.08 -22.69
N LEU A 71 5.30 0.62 -21.47
CA LEU A 71 3.98 0.40 -20.87
C LEU A 71 3.45 1.64 -20.12
N ASP A 72 4.04 2.82 -20.29
CA ASP A 72 3.67 4.03 -19.53
C ASP A 72 2.17 4.32 -19.59
N LYS A 73 1.59 4.69 -18.45
CA LYS A 73 0.17 5.05 -18.33
C LYS A 73 -0.24 6.21 -19.26
N ALA A 74 0.69 7.08 -19.65
CA ALA A 74 0.46 8.17 -20.60
C ALA A 74 0.07 7.65 -22.00
N ASN A 75 0.44 6.41 -22.34
CA ASN A 75 0.06 5.75 -23.58
C ASN A 75 -1.34 5.12 -23.52
N SER A 76 -2.06 5.28 -22.40
CA SER A 76 -3.36 4.65 -22.16
C SER A 76 -4.47 5.67 -22.00
N PRO A 77 -5.60 5.53 -22.72
CA PRO A 77 -6.74 6.46 -22.62
C PRO A 77 -7.48 6.36 -21.27
N CYS A 78 -7.08 5.44 -20.40
CA CYS A 78 -7.75 5.14 -19.13
C CYS A 78 -6.82 5.18 -17.92
N ASN A 79 -5.68 5.89 -18.01
CA ASN A 79 -4.71 6.05 -16.92
C ASN A 79 -4.23 4.71 -16.33
N ARG A 80 -3.98 3.72 -17.21
CA ARG A 80 -3.45 2.39 -16.86
C ARG A 80 -2.10 2.19 -17.51
N GLY A 81 -1.11 1.78 -16.72
CA GLY A 81 0.21 1.48 -17.21
C GLY A 81 1.26 1.61 -16.12
N TYR A 82 2.51 1.47 -16.51
CA TYR A 82 3.66 1.72 -15.67
C TYR A 82 3.75 3.21 -15.33
N GLU A 83 4.17 3.50 -14.10
CA GLU A 83 4.45 4.86 -13.65
C GLU A 83 5.85 4.89 -13.05
N VAL A 84 6.67 5.83 -13.55
CA VAL A 84 8.02 6.01 -13.04
C VAL A 84 7.98 6.63 -11.64
N LEU A 85 8.96 6.26 -10.80
CA LEU A 85 9.13 6.89 -9.50
C LEU A 85 9.32 8.41 -9.68
N GLY A 86 8.52 9.20 -8.98
CA GLY A 86 8.52 10.66 -9.12
C GLY A 86 7.74 11.19 -10.33
N GLY A 87 7.01 10.34 -11.07
CA GLY A 87 6.16 10.75 -12.20
C GLY A 87 4.94 11.60 -11.80
N GLN A 88 4.58 11.63 -10.51
CA GLN A 88 3.49 12.45 -9.98
C GLN A 88 4.03 13.70 -9.29
N SER A 89 3.53 14.86 -9.69
CA SER A 89 3.71 16.12 -8.99
C SER A 89 2.35 16.80 -8.77
N LEU A 90 2.15 17.37 -7.58
CA LEU A 90 0.97 18.17 -7.24
C LEU A 90 1.05 19.59 -7.82
N ASP A 91 2.27 20.12 -8.01
CA ASP A 91 2.52 21.38 -8.72
C ASP A 91 3.58 21.12 -9.80
N PRO A 92 3.25 21.18 -11.10
CA PRO A 92 4.20 20.93 -12.18
C PRO A 92 5.43 21.84 -12.18
N ARG A 93 5.36 22.99 -11.48
CA ARG A 93 6.46 23.97 -11.37
C ARG A 93 7.35 23.72 -10.17
N GLN A 94 6.95 22.83 -9.28
CA GLN A 94 7.68 22.50 -8.07
C GLN A 94 8.41 21.18 -8.30
N GLY A 95 9.75 21.24 -8.30
CA GLY A 95 10.58 20.04 -8.22
C GLY A 95 10.31 19.29 -6.91
N PRO A 96 10.78 18.04 -6.77
CA PRO A 96 10.60 17.29 -5.54
C PRO A 96 11.14 18.11 -4.35
N ALA A 97 10.32 18.31 -3.32
CA ALA A 97 10.64 19.14 -2.16
C ALA A 97 11.88 18.64 -1.39
N SER A 98 12.36 17.44 -1.71
CA SER A 98 13.62 16.90 -1.23
C SER A 98 14.25 16.04 -2.32
N PRO A 99 15.60 16.03 -2.44
CA PRO A 99 16.28 15.10 -3.34
C PRO A 99 15.91 13.65 -2.97
N PRO A 100 15.91 12.71 -3.95
CA PRO A 100 15.67 11.31 -3.65
C PRO A 100 16.74 10.83 -2.67
N ILE A 101 16.30 10.45 -1.47
CA ILE A 101 17.13 9.86 -0.42
C ILE A 101 16.68 8.43 -0.20
N THR A 102 17.62 7.54 0.09
CA THR A 102 17.29 6.19 0.55
C THR A 102 16.57 6.26 1.90
N VAL A 103 15.77 5.23 2.22
CA VAL A 103 15.13 5.10 3.54
C VAL A 103 16.19 5.16 4.65
N GLU A 104 17.34 4.53 4.44
CA GLU A 104 18.46 4.56 5.39
C GLU A 104 19.00 6.00 5.60
N GLN A 105 19.19 6.77 4.53
CA GLN A 105 19.60 8.17 4.63
C GLN A 105 18.54 9.03 5.32
N HIS A 106 17.25 8.82 5.02
CA HIS A 106 16.15 9.52 5.69
C HIS A 106 16.13 9.23 7.18
N LEU A 107 16.23 7.95 7.56
CA LEU A 107 16.25 7.53 8.96
C LEU A 107 17.48 8.11 9.66
N ARG A 108 18.68 8.04 9.07
CA ARG A 108 19.90 8.60 9.66
C ARG A 108 19.77 10.12 9.91
N ALA A 109 19.26 10.86 8.93
CA ALA A 109 18.99 12.29 9.08
C ALA A 109 17.90 12.56 10.13
N MET A 110 16.90 11.69 10.24
CA MET A 110 15.88 11.74 11.29
C MET A 110 16.46 11.54 12.68
N TYR A 111 17.26 10.51 12.86
CA TYR A 111 17.85 10.24 14.15
C TYR A 111 18.78 11.37 14.56
N ALA A 112 19.56 11.93 13.63
CA ALA A 112 20.39 13.10 13.90
C ALA A 112 19.56 14.31 14.36
N ARG A 113 18.52 14.72 13.63
CA ARG A 113 17.68 15.87 14.04
C ARG A 113 16.95 15.67 15.36
N THR A 114 16.53 14.45 15.67
CA THR A 114 15.73 14.13 16.87
C THR A 114 16.59 13.92 18.10
N TYR A 115 17.81 13.39 17.95
CA TYR A 115 18.64 12.95 19.09
C TYR A 115 20.00 13.66 19.22
N ALA A 116 20.46 14.45 18.24
CA ALA A 116 21.76 15.12 18.33
C ALA A 116 21.80 16.29 19.33
N ALA A 117 20.65 16.81 19.79
CA ALA A 117 20.59 17.90 20.77
C ALA A 117 20.67 17.42 22.25
N LYS A 118 21.05 16.16 22.49
CA LYS A 118 21.11 15.57 23.84
C LYS A 118 22.49 15.02 24.23
N ALA A 119 23.55 15.56 23.63
CA ALA A 119 24.94 15.31 24.02
C ALA A 119 25.59 16.62 24.49
#